data_AF-A0A0C2HYP9-F1
#
_entry.id   AF-A0A0C2HYP9-F1
#
_cell.length_a   1.000
_cell.length_b   1.000
_cell.length_c   1.000
_cell.angle_alpha   90.00
_cell.angle_beta   90.00
_cell.angle_gamma   90.00
#
_symmetry.space_group_name_H-M   'P 1'
#
loop_
_entity.id
_entity.type
_entity.pdbx_description
1 polymer ?
#
loop_
_entity_poly.entity_id
_entity_poly.type
_entity_poly.pdbx_seq_one_letter_code
_entity_poly.pdbx_strand_id
1 'polypeptide(L)'
;MWIAAAFLLIATALNGCREIPADRLYALKLAQPPSDADWQRALPRQVQVKGGRLHELRGQMNLDEDTVHASTPSCHHGALPPAPISVDMRAFYTETDLYLRLSWPDATRDDRLMQWRFDGEIWHNEGGQEDGLGLLWAERQDFPRFTCAQACHLADFAVSGAAFHARNLMRLREEGPWLDLWRWRADLSARHGFADDLWLDAQGMHPDIPGELYRENSRAAQSPAAGLEPFAPGDQPLRDGDGRPASGFRPPGSTAPGYLTERPRGGRADVSARSSHEGGRWTLILRRALDTGDPRDIVFRPGDPLGTAFGLAIMDHTPVDHYASTLEEILVLLPGE
;
A
#
# COMPACT_ATOMS: atom_id res chain seq x y z
N MET A 1 -32.67 46.54 -29.52
CA MET A 1 -32.28 45.57 -28.48
C MET A 1 -31.33 44.58 -29.14
N TRP A 2 -30.06 44.66 -28.76
CA TRP A 2 -28.96 43.90 -29.34
C TRP A 2 -28.83 42.54 -28.63
N ILE A 3 -28.74 41.46 -29.38
CA ILE A 3 -28.17 40.20 -28.88
C ILE A 3 -27.05 39.84 -29.86
N ALA A 4 -25.83 40.18 -29.48
CA ALA A 4 -24.63 39.71 -30.15
C ALA A 4 -24.35 38.29 -29.67
N ALA A 5 -24.52 37.31 -30.56
CA ALA A 5 -24.04 35.96 -30.33
C ALA A 5 -22.51 35.94 -30.52
N ALA A 6 -21.77 35.83 -29.41
CA ALA A 6 -20.35 35.59 -29.45
C ALA A 6 -20.10 34.12 -29.82
N PHE A 7 -19.91 33.86 -31.11
CA PHE A 7 -19.30 32.62 -31.58
C PHE A 7 -17.82 32.64 -31.20
N LEU A 8 -17.45 31.79 -30.25
CA LEU A 8 -16.06 31.53 -29.92
C LEU A 8 -15.44 30.75 -31.09
N LEU A 9 -14.72 31.47 -31.96
CA LEU A 9 -13.87 30.91 -32.99
C LEU A 9 -12.70 30.19 -32.30
N ILE A 10 -12.82 28.87 -32.16
CA ILE A 10 -11.69 28.00 -31.86
C ILE A 10 -10.81 28.02 -33.11
N ALA A 11 -9.69 28.72 -33.01
CA ALA A 11 -8.64 28.70 -34.03
C ALA A 11 -8.13 27.27 -34.18
N THR A 12 -8.39 26.70 -35.35
CA THR A 12 -7.83 25.43 -35.83
C THR A 12 -6.32 25.58 -35.99
N ALA A 13 -5.56 25.21 -34.95
CA ALA A 13 -4.15 24.90 -35.09
C ALA A 13 -4.02 23.43 -35.53
N LEU A 14 -3.58 23.25 -36.77
CA LEU A 14 -3.15 21.97 -37.33
C LEU A 14 -1.96 21.42 -36.53
N ASN A 15 -2.23 20.53 -35.58
CA ASN A 15 -1.32 19.47 -35.18
C ASN A 15 -2.17 18.27 -34.81
N GLY A 16 -1.93 17.14 -35.48
CA GLY A 16 -2.81 15.98 -35.45
C GLY A 16 -3.20 15.58 -34.03
N CYS A 17 -4.49 15.26 -33.84
CA CYS A 17 -4.99 14.59 -32.65
C CYS A 17 -4.23 13.27 -32.49
N ARG A 18 -3.08 13.30 -31.81
CA ARG A 18 -2.47 12.09 -31.28
C ARG A 18 -3.34 11.67 -30.11
N GLU A 19 -4.01 10.52 -30.25
CA GLU A 19 -4.67 9.88 -29.12
C GLU A 19 -3.65 9.69 -28.00
N ILE A 20 -4.00 10.15 -26.80
CA ILE A 20 -3.19 9.93 -25.60
C ILE A 20 -3.42 8.46 -25.18
N PRO A 21 -2.37 7.63 -25.09
CA PRO A 21 -2.52 6.23 -24.70
C PRO A 21 -3.25 6.06 -23.36
N ALA A 22 -4.27 5.21 -23.29
CA ALA A 22 -5.06 5.02 -22.07
C ALA A 22 -4.46 3.98 -21.09
N ASP A 23 -3.32 3.39 -21.45
CA ASP A 23 -2.59 2.35 -20.71
C ASP A 23 -1.63 2.93 -19.66
N ARG A 24 -1.68 4.25 -19.40
CA ARG A 24 -0.74 4.96 -18.52
C ARG A 24 -1.46 5.84 -17.51
N LEU A 25 -0.83 6.02 -16.35
CA LEU A 25 -1.19 7.04 -15.39
C LEU A 25 -0.49 8.35 -15.78
N TYR A 26 -1.26 9.43 -15.95
CA TYR A 26 -0.72 10.74 -16.27
C TYR A 26 -0.75 11.66 -15.05
N ALA A 27 0.38 12.28 -14.76
CA ALA A 27 0.47 13.38 -13.80
C ALA A 27 0.45 14.72 -14.54
N LEU A 28 -0.54 15.55 -14.22
CA LEU A 28 -0.63 16.93 -14.72
C LEU A 28 0.15 17.88 -13.82
N LYS A 29 0.77 18.90 -14.40
CA LYS A 29 1.46 19.94 -13.63
C LYS A 29 0.46 20.88 -12.98
N LEU A 30 0.68 21.20 -11.70
CA LEU A 30 -0.02 22.26 -10.98
C LEU A 30 0.99 23.26 -10.41
N ALA A 31 0.58 24.53 -10.31
CA ALA A 31 1.39 25.56 -9.67
C ALA A 31 1.46 25.42 -8.13
N GLN A 32 0.57 24.62 -7.55
CA GLN A 32 0.43 24.42 -6.11
C GLN A 32 -0.04 23.00 -5.82
N PRO A 33 0.05 22.52 -4.55
CA PRO A 33 -0.47 21.20 -4.19
C PRO A 33 -1.94 21.02 -4.60
N PRO A 34 -2.35 19.81 -5.04
CA PRO A 34 -3.70 19.57 -5.55
C PRO A 34 -4.78 19.89 -4.50
N SER A 35 -5.82 20.59 -4.93
CA SER A 35 -7.05 20.78 -4.16
C SER A 35 -8.03 19.62 -4.37
N ASP A 36 -9.09 19.54 -3.55
CA ASP A 36 -10.16 18.56 -3.74
C ASP A 36 -10.82 18.65 -5.13
N ALA A 37 -10.98 19.86 -5.65
CA ALA A 37 -11.52 20.10 -6.98
C ALA A 37 -10.59 19.61 -8.10
N ASP A 38 -9.27 19.61 -7.85
CA ASP A 38 -8.31 19.04 -8.80
C ASP A 38 -8.41 17.53 -8.81
N TRP A 39 -8.50 16.88 -7.64
CA TRP A 39 -8.69 15.44 -7.56
C TRP A 39 -9.96 14.95 -8.25
N GLN A 40 -11.05 15.69 -8.16
CA GLN A 40 -12.31 15.36 -8.85
C GLN A 40 -12.17 15.38 -10.37
N ARG A 41 -11.32 16.27 -10.91
CA ARG A 41 -11.12 16.46 -12.36
C ARG A 41 -9.91 15.70 -12.92
N ALA A 42 -9.09 15.09 -12.06
CA ALA A 42 -7.91 14.35 -12.48
C ALA A 42 -8.26 13.17 -13.39
N LEU A 43 -7.37 12.86 -14.32
CA LEU A 43 -7.49 11.70 -15.20
C LEU A 43 -7.30 10.41 -14.39
N PRO A 44 -8.30 9.52 -14.31
CA PRO A 44 -8.17 8.28 -13.57
C PRO A 44 -7.50 7.18 -14.41
N ARG A 45 -6.66 6.38 -13.76
CA ARG A 45 -6.19 5.07 -14.26
C ARG A 45 -6.70 3.99 -13.32
N GLN A 46 -7.42 3.01 -13.86
CA GLN A 46 -7.91 1.86 -13.10
C GLN A 46 -6.87 0.72 -13.13
N VAL A 47 -6.09 0.59 -12.06
CA VAL A 47 -5.10 -0.49 -11.92
C VAL A 47 -5.79 -1.71 -11.30
N GLN A 48 -5.63 -2.87 -11.93
CA GLN A 48 -6.22 -4.12 -11.45
C GLN A 48 -5.17 -4.90 -10.66
N VAL A 49 -5.51 -5.28 -9.42
CA VAL A 49 -4.67 -6.13 -8.57
C VAL A 49 -5.35 -7.46 -8.27
N LYS A 50 -4.59 -8.56 -8.20
CA LYS A 50 -5.12 -9.94 -8.09
C LYS A 50 -4.28 -10.81 -7.14
N GLY A 51 -4.87 -11.91 -6.68
CA GLY A 51 -4.15 -13.00 -5.98
C GLY A 51 -4.14 -12.95 -4.45
N GLY A 52 -4.63 -11.86 -3.85
CA GLY A 52 -4.72 -11.74 -2.39
C GLY A 52 -5.90 -12.53 -1.80
N ARG A 53 -6.25 -12.22 -0.55
CA ARG A 53 -7.41 -12.77 0.15
C ARG A 53 -8.26 -11.61 0.66
N LEU A 54 -9.56 -11.68 0.43
CA LEU A 54 -10.49 -10.61 0.83
C LEU A 54 -10.84 -10.80 2.30
N HIS A 55 -10.77 -9.74 3.10
CA HIS A 55 -11.36 -9.74 4.42
C HIS A 55 -12.84 -9.42 4.31
N GLU A 56 -13.67 -10.43 4.56
CA GLU A 56 -15.12 -10.28 4.53
C GLU A 56 -15.66 -9.97 5.93
N LEU A 57 -16.67 -9.08 6.00
CA LEU A 57 -17.41 -8.83 7.23
C LEU A 57 -18.06 -10.14 7.70
N ARG A 58 -17.82 -10.53 8.97
CA ARG A 58 -18.44 -11.72 9.58
C ARG A 58 -19.95 -11.74 9.33
N GLY A 59 -20.40 -12.65 8.47
CA GLY A 59 -21.81 -12.78 8.07
C GLY A 59 -22.02 -13.06 6.57
N GLN A 60 -21.04 -12.76 5.72
CA GLN A 60 -21.01 -13.21 4.32
C GLN A 60 -20.22 -14.52 4.19
N MET A 61 -20.58 -15.55 4.94
CA MET A 61 -20.04 -16.88 4.64
C MET A 61 -20.59 -17.28 3.26
N ASN A 62 -19.71 -17.46 2.28
CA ASN A 62 -20.07 -18.13 1.03
C ASN A 62 -20.59 -19.52 1.38
N LEU A 63 -21.93 -19.68 1.36
CA LEU A 63 -22.59 -20.97 1.58
C LEU A 63 -22.07 -22.06 0.63
N ASP A 64 -21.49 -21.66 -0.51
CA ASP A 64 -20.90 -22.55 -1.51
C ASP A 64 -19.54 -23.17 -1.10
N GLU A 65 -18.84 -22.66 -0.08
CA GLU A 65 -17.62 -23.33 0.40
C GLU A 65 -17.93 -24.61 1.22
N ASP A 66 -19.10 -24.68 1.84
CA ASP A 66 -19.51 -25.82 2.67
C ASP A 66 -20.61 -26.71 2.03
N THR A 67 -21.22 -26.30 0.92
CA THR A 67 -22.09 -27.21 0.14
C THR A 67 -21.28 -28.06 -0.83
N VAL A 68 -20.85 -29.23 -0.34
CA VAL A 68 -20.54 -30.38 -1.21
C VAL A 68 -21.78 -30.71 -2.04
N HIS A 69 -21.81 -30.26 -3.30
CA HIS A 69 -22.81 -30.72 -4.27
C HIS A 69 -22.56 -32.21 -4.56
N ALA A 70 -23.24 -33.09 -3.84
CA ALA A 70 -23.13 -34.54 -3.99
C ALA A 70 -23.74 -35.11 -5.29
N SER A 71 -24.06 -34.28 -6.30
CA SER A 71 -24.81 -34.74 -7.47
C SER A 71 -24.37 -34.21 -8.84
N THR A 72 -23.22 -33.54 -8.97
CA THR A 72 -22.69 -33.19 -10.30
C THR A 72 -21.16 -33.28 -10.33
N PRO A 73 -20.54 -34.03 -11.26
CA PRO A 73 -19.09 -34.07 -11.41
C PRO A 73 -18.59 -32.74 -11.97
N SER A 74 -18.40 -31.76 -11.10
CA SER A 74 -17.74 -30.50 -11.44
C SER A 74 -16.27 -30.61 -11.07
N CYS A 75 -15.40 -30.70 -12.08
CA CYS A 75 -13.94 -30.68 -11.92
C CYS A 75 -13.45 -29.26 -11.60
N HIS A 76 -13.85 -28.70 -10.46
CA HIS A 76 -13.28 -27.48 -9.91
C HIS A 76 -12.65 -27.81 -8.55
N HIS A 77 -11.34 -28.06 -8.57
CA HIS A 77 -10.54 -28.27 -7.37
C HIS A 77 -10.01 -26.91 -6.89
N GLY A 78 -10.76 -26.25 -6.00
CA GLY A 78 -10.36 -25.00 -5.35
C GLY A 78 -11.58 -24.18 -4.94
N ALA A 79 -11.42 -23.16 -4.08
CA ALA A 79 -12.35 -22.04 -4.04
C ALA A 79 -12.12 -21.18 -5.29
N LEU A 80 -13.14 -20.47 -5.78
CA LEU A 80 -12.93 -19.48 -6.84
C LEU A 80 -11.87 -18.48 -6.37
N PRO A 81 -10.85 -18.15 -7.18
CA PRO A 81 -9.90 -17.13 -6.80
C PRO A 81 -10.64 -15.81 -6.58
N PRO A 82 -10.28 -15.03 -5.54
CA PRO A 82 -10.98 -13.80 -5.22
C PRO A 82 -10.94 -12.84 -6.40
N ALA A 83 -12.02 -12.08 -6.54
CA ALA A 83 -12.16 -11.13 -7.62
C ALA A 83 -11.01 -10.09 -7.60
N PRO A 84 -10.55 -9.63 -8.77
CA PRO A 84 -9.61 -8.52 -8.84
C PRO A 84 -10.15 -7.28 -8.14
N ILE A 85 -9.27 -6.54 -7.45
CA ILE A 85 -9.58 -5.24 -6.87
C ILE A 85 -9.16 -4.17 -7.89
N SER A 86 -10.09 -3.25 -8.19
CA SER A 86 -9.82 -2.08 -9.04
C SER A 86 -9.40 -0.90 -8.17
N VAL A 87 -8.18 -0.41 -8.39
CA VAL A 87 -7.63 0.76 -7.71
C VAL A 87 -7.72 1.97 -8.65
N ASP A 88 -8.49 2.99 -8.25
CA ASP A 88 -8.54 4.29 -8.92
C ASP A 88 -7.29 5.08 -8.54
N MET A 89 -6.37 5.23 -9.50
CA MET A 89 -5.16 6.03 -9.34
C MET A 89 -5.26 7.34 -10.11
N ARG A 90 -4.85 8.43 -9.48
CA ARG A 90 -4.79 9.79 -10.04
C ARG A 90 -3.48 10.42 -9.64
N ALA A 91 -2.91 11.26 -10.50
CA ALA A 91 -1.62 11.88 -10.23
C ALA A 91 -1.58 13.35 -10.64
N PHE A 92 -0.79 14.11 -9.89
CA PHE A 92 -0.39 15.48 -10.20
C PHE A 92 1.06 15.68 -9.79
N TYR A 93 1.69 16.73 -10.30
CA TYR A 93 2.99 17.14 -9.80
C TYR A 93 3.11 18.67 -9.78
N THR A 94 3.95 19.20 -8.90
CA THR A 94 4.38 20.61 -8.89
C THR A 94 5.81 20.71 -9.41
N GLU A 95 6.44 21.89 -9.35
CA GLU A 95 7.88 22.00 -9.67
C GLU A 95 8.77 21.05 -8.86
N THR A 96 8.32 20.66 -7.66
CA THR A 96 9.16 19.97 -6.67
C THR A 96 8.62 18.62 -6.23
N ASP A 97 7.32 18.36 -6.35
CA ASP A 97 6.68 17.22 -5.70
C ASP A 97 5.77 16.43 -6.64
N LEU A 98 5.78 15.11 -6.50
CA LEU A 98 4.78 14.20 -7.05
C LEU A 98 3.65 14.01 -6.02
N TYR A 99 2.41 13.96 -6.49
CA TYR A 99 1.22 13.66 -5.70
C TYR A 99 0.47 12.50 -6.34
N LEU A 100 0.16 11.48 -5.55
CA LEU A 100 -0.64 10.34 -5.98
C LEU A 100 -1.86 10.21 -5.08
N ARG A 101 -3.02 9.97 -5.69
CA ARG A 101 -4.23 9.54 -4.98
C ARG A 101 -4.59 8.14 -5.44
N LEU A 102 -4.73 7.24 -4.50
CA LEU A 102 -5.14 5.85 -4.70
C LEU A 102 -6.45 5.61 -3.94
N SER A 103 -7.42 4.95 -4.55
CA SER A 103 -8.64 4.55 -3.86
C SER A 103 -9.14 3.19 -4.32
N TRP A 104 -9.41 2.30 -3.37
CA TRP A 104 -9.91 0.95 -3.61
C TRP A 104 -11.09 0.63 -2.69
N PRO A 105 -11.99 -0.27 -3.12
CA PRO A 105 -13.04 -0.79 -2.24
C PRO A 105 -12.43 -1.67 -1.16
N ASP A 106 -12.93 -1.51 0.06
CA ASP A 106 -12.54 -2.29 1.23
C ASP A 106 -13.67 -2.25 2.26
N ALA A 107 -14.29 -3.39 2.54
CA ALA A 107 -15.48 -3.44 3.40
C ALA A 107 -15.12 -3.21 4.88
N THR A 108 -13.89 -3.51 5.27
CA THR A 108 -13.39 -3.45 6.62
C THR A 108 -12.40 -2.29 6.76
N ARG A 109 -12.27 -1.78 7.99
CA ARG A 109 -11.27 -0.77 8.30
C ARG A 109 -10.29 -1.41 9.26
N ASP A 110 -9.22 -1.97 8.73
CA ASP A 110 -8.23 -2.68 9.51
C ASP A 110 -7.03 -1.76 9.78
N ASP A 111 -7.16 -0.93 10.81
CA ASP A 111 -6.14 0.05 11.23
C ASP A 111 -5.72 -0.11 12.69
N ARG A 112 -5.83 -1.33 13.23
CA ARG A 112 -5.64 -1.65 14.65
C ARG A 112 -4.81 -2.91 14.82
N LEU A 113 -3.58 -2.89 14.33
CA LEU A 113 -2.67 -4.02 14.39
C LEU A 113 -2.38 -4.38 15.85
N MET A 114 -2.73 -5.61 16.24
CA MET A 114 -2.49 -6.18 17.56
C MET A 114 -2.94 -5.23 18.70
N GLN A 115 -4.03 -4.49 18.50
CA GLN A 115 -4.53 -3.55 19.51
C GLN A 115 -4.83 -4.26 20.84
N TRP A 116 -4.52 -3.56 21.94
CA TRP A 116 -4.89 -4.00 23.28
C TRP A 116 -6.18 -3.32 23.74
N ARG A 117 -6.99 -4.05 24.51
CA ARG A 117 -8.16 -3.54 25.23
C ARG A 117 -8.09 -3.91 26.70
N PHE A 118 -8.32 -2.93 27.58
CA PHE A 118 -8.44 -3.15 29.02
C PHE A 118 -9.89 -3.44 29.38
N ASP A 119 -10.17 -4.55 30.07
CA ASP A 119 -11.54 -4.94 30.45
C ASP A 119 -12.00 -4.36 31.81
N GLY A 120 -11.07 -3.76 32.57
CA GLY A 120 -11.29 -3.29 33.93
C GLY A 120 -10.40 -3.97 34.97
N GLU A 121 -9.87 -5.15 34.63
CA GLU A 121 -8.97 -5.93 35.47
C GLU A 121 -7.64 -6.18 34.76
N ILE A 122 -7.69 -6.63 33.51
CA ILE A 122 -6.51 -7.03 32.71
C ILE A 122 -6.57 -6.51 31.28
N TRP A 123 -5.42 -6.53 30.62
CA TRP A 123 -5.30 -6.23 29.20
C TRP A 123 -5.47 -7.51 28.37
N HIS A 124 -6.21 -7.39 27.28
CA HIS A 124 -6.37 -8.41 26.26
C HIS A 124 -5.83 -7.90 24.93
N ASN A 125 -5.09 -8.74 24.21
CA ASN A 125 -4.76 -8.46 22.82
C ASN A 125 -5.91 -8.91 21.92
N GLU A 126 -6.31 -8.06 20.97
CA GLU A 126 -7.42 -8.35 20.06
C GLU A 126 -6.99 -9.16 18.81
N GLY A 127 -5.68 -9.33 18.58
CA GLY A 127 -5.13 -10.12 17.48
C GLY A 127 -5.40 -9.56 16.08
N GLY A 128 -5.86 -8.30 15.99
CA GLY A 128 -6.21 -7.67 14.72
C GLY A 128 -5.00 -7.48 13.81
N GLN A 129 -5.22 -7.56 12.49
CA GLN A 129 -4.24 -7.20 11.48
C GLN A 129 -4.49 -5.77 10.95
N GLU A 130 -3.69 -5.35 9.98
CA GLU A 130 -3.87 -4.07 9.31
C GLU A 130 -3.93 -4.20 7.79
N ASP A 131 -4.54 -3.20 7.16
CA ASP A 131 -4.48 -2.96 5.72
C ASP A 131 -3.15 -2.34 5.34
N GLY A 132 -2.75 -2.55 4.09
CA GLY A 132 -1.47 -2.08 3.59
C GLY A 132 -1.47 -1.85 2.09
N LEU A 133 -0.46 -1.10 1.65
CA LEU A 133 -0.21 -0.82 0.25
C LEU A 133 1.30 -0.78 0.00
N GLY A 134 1.75 -1.49 -1.03
CA GLY A 134 3.11 -1.42 -1.54
C GLY A 134 3.11 -0.81 -2.94
N LEU A 135 4.04 0.11 -3.20
CA LEU A 135 4.24 0.70 -4.52
C LEU A 135 5.72 0.58 -4.88
N LEU A 136 6.02 -0.25 -5.87
CA LEU A 136 7.37 -0.41 -6.41
C LEU A 136 7.54 0.50 -7.61
N TRP A 137 8.71 1.12 -7.71
CA TRP A 137 9.10 1.97 -8.83
C TRP A 137 10.37 1.44 -9.49
N ALA A 138 10.39 1.51 -10.82
CA ALA A 138 11.50 1.03 -11.63
C ALA A 138 11.81 2.03 -12.74
N GLU A 139 13.11 2.31 -12.94
CA GLU A 139 13.57 2.99 -14.15
C GLU A 139 13.28 2.11 -15.37
N ARG A 140 12.62 2.66 -16.38
CA ARG A 140 12.25 1.88 -17.58
C ARG A 140 13.44 1.48 -18.44
N GLN A 141 14.57 2.17 -18.28
CA GLN A 141 15.80 1.82 -18.99
C GLN A 141 16.35 0.47 -18.48
N ASP A 142 16.25 0.24 -17.18
CA ASP A 142 16.73 -0.98 -16.52
C ASP A 142 15.65 -2.07 -16.52
N PHE A 143 14.38 -1.69 -16.39
CA PHE A 143 13.22 -2.59 -16.36
C PHE A 143 12.17 -2.22 -17.43
N PRO A 144 12.44 -2.47 -18.72
CA PRO A 144 11.58 -2.01 -19.82
C PRO A 144 10.18 -2.61 -19.83
N ARG A 145 10.00 -3.77 -19.18
CA ARG A 145 8.74 -4.52 -19.04
C ARG A 145 8.49 -4.90 -17.58
N PHE A 146 8.65 -3.95 -16.68
CA PHE A 146 8.46 -4.19 -15.25
C PHE A 146 7.03 -4.65 -14.96
N THR A 147 6.91 -5.67 -14.10
CA THR A 147 5.66 -6.07 -13.44
C THR A 147 5.98 -6.45 -12.01
N CYS A 148 4.99 -6.39 -11.11
CA CYS A 148 5.18 -6.70 -9.70
C CYS A 148 5.74 -8.12 -9.47
N ALA A 149 5.50 -9.06 -10.39
CA ALA A 149 6.03 -10.42 -10.33
C ALA A 149 7.58 -10.49 -10.39
N GLN A 150 8.26 -9.48 -10.94
CA GLN A 150 9.72 -9.42 -10.96
C GLN A 150 10.34 -9.15 -9.58
N ALA A 151 9.52 -8.71 -8.62
CA ALA A 151 9.93 -8.47 -7.24
C ALA A 151 9.51 -9.61 -6.28
N CYS A 152 8.92 -10.69 -6.79
CA CYS A 152 8.45 -11.83 -6.00
C CYS A 152 9.13 -13.12 -6.47
N HIS A 153 10.05 -13.65 -5.66
CA HIS A 153 10.80 -14.85 -6.02
C HIS A 153 10.76 -15.92 -4.93
N LEU A 154 10.68 -17.16 -5.38
CA LEU A 154 10.83 -18.34 -4.53
C LEU A 154 12.23 -18.33 -3.89
N ALA A 155 12.26 -18.45 -2.58
CA ALA A 155 13.47 -18.57 -1.79
C ALA A 155 13.75 -20.01 -1.40
N ASP A 156 12.70 -20.75 -1.06
CA ASP A 156 12.77 -22.16 -0.69
C ASP A 156 11.76 -22.95 -1.51
N PHE A 157 12.21 -24.01 -2.17
CA PHE A 157 11.36 -24.98 -2.86
C PHE A 157 11.91 -26.38 -2.62
N ALA A 158 11.10 -27.23 -1.98
CA ALA A 158 11.44 -28.63 -1.81
C ALA A 158 10.19 -29.51 -1.95
N VAL A 159 10.36 -30.64 -2.64
CA VAL A 159 9.39 -31.72 -2.70
C VAL A 159 10.06 -32.95 -2.09
N SER A 160 9.54 -33.42 -0.95
CA SER A 160 10.03 -34.63 -0.28
C SER A 160 8.86 -35.54 0.02
N GLY A 161 8.70 -36.60 -0.79
CA GLY A 161 7.54 -37.48 -0.72
C GLY A 161 6.24 -36.71 -0.97
N ALA A 162 5.33 -36.70 0.01
CA ALA A 162 4.07 -35.94 -0.03
C ALA A 162 4.18 -34.52 0.55
N ALA A 163 5.35 -34.11 1.09
CA ALA A 163 5.55 -32.79 1.65
C ALA A 163 5.96 -31.79 0.55
N PHE A 164 5.19 -30.72 0.43
CA PHE A 164 5.46 -29.57 -0.43
C PHE A 164 5.73 -28.34 0.43
N HIS A 165 6.91 -27.74 0.29
CA HIS A 165 7.22 -26.46 0.92
C HIS A 165 7.76 -25.50 -0.13
N ALA A 166 7.07 -24.36 -0.28
CA ALA A 166 7.47 -23.25 -1.12
C ALA A 166 7.35 -21.95 -0.32
N ARG A 167 8.41 -21.14 -0.26
CA ARG A 167 8.39 -19.81 0.36
C ARG A 167 8.73 -18.76 -0.69
N ASN A 168 7.85 -17.79 -0.90
CA ASN A 168 8.15 -16.59 -1.69
C ASN A 168 8.71 -15.51 -0.78
N LEU A 169 9.72 -14.79 -1.28
CA LEU A 169 10.25 -13.58 -0.67
C LEU A 169 10.14 -12.42 -1.66
N MET A 170 9.86 -11.22 -1.12
CA MET A 170 10.00 -9.98 -1.86
C MET A 170 11.49 -9.70 -2.05
N ARG A 171 11.99 -9.92 -3.26
CA ARG A 171 13.37 -9.70 -3.68
C ARG A 171 13.46 -9.77 -5.20
N LEU A 172 14.52 -9.19 -5.76
CA LEU A 172 14.89 -9.37 -7.17
C LEU A 172 15.63 -10.69 -7.39
N ARG A 173 15.64 -11.16 -8.64
CA ARG A 173 16.34 -12.39 -9.02
C ARG A 173 17.84 -12.17 -9.20
N GLU A 174 18.19 -11.01 -9.76
CA GLU A 174 19.55 -10.68 -10.17
C GLU A 174 20.18 -9.69 -9.20
N GLU A 175 21.47 -9.89 -8.92
CA GLU A 175 22.31 -9.02 -8.11
C GLU A 175 22.64 -7.71 -8.86
N GLY A 176 22.61 -6.58 -8.16
CA GLY A 176 23.00 -5.27 -8.71
C GLY A 176 21.85 -4.30 -8.93
N PRO A 177 20.80 -4.66 -9.70
CA PRO A 177 19.60 -3.84 -9.83
C PRO A 177 18.89 -3.65 -8.50
N TRP A 178 18.07 -2.60 -8.44
CA TRP A 178 17.22 -2.29 -7.30
C TRP A 178 15.90 -1.65 -7.77
N LEU A 179 14.91 -1.65 -6.89
CA LEU A 179 13.64 -0.94 -7.04
C LEU A 179 13.43 -0.01 -5.84
N ASP A 180 12.86 1.16 -6.08
CA ASP A 180 12.35 2.06 -5.03
C ASP A 180 11.00 1.49 -4.55
N LEU A 181 10.76 1.47 -3.25
CA LEU A 181 9.60 0.85 -2.60
C LEU A 181 8.97 1.77 -1.56
N TRP A 182 7.73 2.20 -1.82
CA TRP A 182 6.92 2.90 -0.82
C TRP A 182 5.97 1.91 -0.15
N ARG A 183 6.01 1.84 1.18
CA ARG A 183 5.14 0.95 1.95
C ARG A 183 4.26 1.74 2.92
N TRP A 184 2.97 1.77 2.61
CA TRP A 184 1.95 2.29 3.51
C TRP A 184 1.29 1.14 4.29
N ARG A 185 1.02 1.41 5.56
CA ARG A 185 0.38 0.50 6.53
C ARG A 185 -0.55 1.28 7.43
N ALA A 186 -1.80 0.83 7.52
CA ALA A 186 -2.93 1.58 8.04
C ALA A 186 -2.78 1.95 9.53
N ASP A 187 -2.20 1.07 10.35
CA ASP A 187 -1.85 1.40 11.72
C ASP A 187 -0.41 1.91 11.78
N LEU A 188 0.56 1.10 11.36
CA LEU A 188 1.98 1.31 11.69
C LEU A 188 2.59 2.58 11.09
N SER A 189 2.08 3.10 9.97
CA SER A 189 2.65 4.27 9.30
C SER A 189 1.67 5.42 9.11
N ALA A 190 0.40 5.13 8.79
CA ALA A 190 -0.61 6.13 8.47
C ALA A 190 -0.90 7.07 9.65
N ARG A 191 -0.95 6.53 10.89
CA ARG A 191 -1.16 7.32 12.12
C ARG A 191 -0.07 8.35 12.39
N HIS A 192 1.09 8.20 11.73
CA HIS A 192 2.24 9.10 11.80
C HIS A 192 2.43 9.90 10.49
N GLY A 193 1.51 9.76 9.54
CA GLY A 193 1.41 10.53 8.31
C GLY A 193 2.48 10.25 7.26
N PHE A 194 3.06 9.05 7.25
CA PHE A 194 4.09 8.66 6.27
C PHE A 194 3.78 7.30 5.65
N ALA A 195 4.36 7.04 4.48
CA ALA A 195 4.63 5.69 4.00
C ALA A 195 6.14 5.46 4.16
N ASP A 196 6.51 4.27 4.58
CA ASP A 196 7.91 3.87 4.80
C ASP A 196 8.63 3.87 3.46
N ASP A 197 9.67 4.69 3.34
CA ASP A 197 10.52 4.77 2.14
C ASP A 197 11.66 3.75 2.26
N LEU A 198 11.74 2.90 1.25
CA LEU A 198 12.53 1.66 1.24
C LEU A 198 13.05 1.43 -0.17
N TRP A 199 13.96 0.48 -0.30
CA TRP A 199 14.37 -0.06 -1.59
C TRP A 199 14.47 -1.59 -1.54
N LEU A 200 14.45 -2.21 -2.70
CA LEU A 200 14.41 -3.66 -2.87
C LEU A 200 15.53 -4.12 -3.81
N ASP A 201 16.27 -5.16 -3.43
CA ASP A 201 17.25 -5.83 -4.28
C ASP A 201 17.14 -7.36 -4.18
N ALA A 202 18.18 -8.08 -4.60
CA ALA A 202 18.24 -9.54 -4.53
C ALA A 202 18.32 -10.11 -3.10
N GLN A 203 18.74 -9.31 -2.12
CA GLN A 203 18.77 -9.70 -0.70
C GLN A 203 17.43 -9.42 0.00
N GLY A 204 16.62 -8.52 -0.54
CA GLY A 204 15.27 -8.24 -0.06
C GLY A 204 15.01 -6.76 0.10
N MET A 205 14.06 -6.43 0.99
CA MET A 205 13.70 -5.05 1.30
C MET A 205 14.67 -4.46 2.32
N HIS A 206 15.08 -3.23 2.08
CA HIS A 206 15.98 -2.46 2.94
C HIS A 206 15.39 -1.08 3.18
N PRO A 207 15.55 -0.51 4.37
CA PRO A 207 15.23 0.90 4.57
C PRO A 207 16.33 1.80 4.00
N ASP A 208 15.95 3.00 3.54
CA ASP A 208 16.94 4.00 3.08
C ASP A 208 17.85 4.42 4.24
N ILE A 209 17.26 4.52 5.43
CA ILE A 209 17.98 4.73 6.69
C ILE A 209 17.80 3.50 7.60
N PRO A 210 18.88 2.78 7.93
CA PRO A 210 18.83 1.62 8.83
C PRO A 210 18.20 1.96 10.20
N GLY A 211 17.37 1.04 10.69
CA GLY A 211 16.80 1.13 12.04
C GLY A 211 15.48 0.38 12.19
N GLU A 212 15.16 -0.01 13.42
CA GLU A 212 13.88 -0.62 13.81
C GLU A 212 12.85 0.47 14.15
N LEU A 213 11.65 0.35 13.57
CA LEU A 213 10.64 1.43 13.57
C LEU A 213 9.42 1.05 14.35
N TYR A 214 9.14 -0.25 14.33
CA TYR A 214 7.92 -0.86 14.84
C TYR A 214 8.37 -1.77 15.97
N ARG A 215 8.25 -1.28 17.19
CA ARG A 215 8.59 -2.06 18.37
C ARG A 215 7.33 -2.57 19.00
N GLU A 216 7.29 -3.84 19.36
CA GLU A 216 6.15 -4.42 20.06
C GLU A 216 5.86 -3.65 21.35
N ASN A 217 4.60 -3.23 21.52
CA ASN A 217 4.12 -2.65 22.76
C ASN A 217 3.74 -3.78 23.71
N SER A 218 4.75 -4.54 24.15
CA SER A 218 4.59 -5.76 24.94
C SER A 218 5.61 -5.78 26.06
N ARG A 219 5.15 -6.14 27.27
CA ARG A 219 6.05 -6.37 28.40
C ARG A 219 6.87 -7.64 28.20
N ALA A 220 6.24 -8.71 27.70
CA ALA A 220 6.93 -9.95 27.36
C ALA A 220 8.06 -9.73 26.34
N ALA A 221 7.85 -8.88 25.34
CA ALA A 221 8.90 -8.51 24.38
C ALA A 221 10.08 -7.75 25.02
N GLN A 222 9.81 -6.83 25.96
CA GLN A 222 10.85 -6.05 26.65
C GLN A 222 11.62 -6.87 27.69
N SER A 223 10.96 -7.84 28.31
CA SER A 223 11.53 -8.69 29.34
C SER A 223 11.02 -10.10 29.11
N PRO A 224 11.74 -10.92 28.32
CA PRO A 224 11.36 -12.30 28.00
C PRO A 224 11.34 -13.27 29.19
N ALA A 225 11.17 -12.75 30.41
CA ALA A 225 11.17 -13.52 31.64
C ALA A 225 10.06 -14.57 31.61
N ALA A 226 10.47 -15.83 31.68
CA ALA A 226 9.65 -17.02 31.87
C ALA A 226 8.64 -17.36 30.75
N GLY A 227 9.09 -17.38 29.48
CA GLY A 227 8.42 -18.13 28.41
C GLY A 227 7.01 -17.66 28.02
N LEU A 228 6.64 -16.44 28.40
CA LEU A 228 5.44 -15.78 27.90
C LEU A 228 5.78 -15.10 26.58
N GLU A 229 5.05 -15.45 25.51
CA GLU A 229 5.23 -14.84 24.20
C GLU A 229 4.58 -13.45 24.14
N PRO A 230 5.14 -12.50 23.36
CA PRO A 230 4.49 -11.21 23.10
C PRO A 230 3.04 -11.38 22.64
N PHE A 231 2.15 -10.53 23.15
CA PHE A 231 0.72 -10.52 22.83
C PHE A 231 -0.08 -11.76 23.30
N ALA A 232 0.56 -12.72 23.99
CA ALA A 232 -0.13 -13.88 24.55
C ALA A 232 -1.03 -13.50 25.75
N PRO A 233 -2.03 -14.35 26.11
CA PRO A 233 -2.81 -14.15 27.32
C PRO A 233 -1.94 -14.00 28.57
N GLY A 234 -2.15 -12.94 29.34
CA GLY A 234 -1.34 -12.59 30.51
C GLY A 234 -0.20 -11.62 30.23
N ASP A 235 0.11 -11.32 28.96
CA ASP A 235 0.95 -10.18 28.59
C ASP A 235 0.17 -8.87 28.73
N GLN A 236 0.89 -7.76 28.68
CA GLN A 236 0.30 -6.43 28.80
C GLN A 236 1.15 -5.39 28.08
N PRO A 237 0.52 -4.28 27.62
CA PRO A 237 1.25 -3.22 26.95
C PRO A 237 2.25 -2.52 27.88
N LEU A 238 3.25 -1.89 27.28
CA LEU A 238 4.18 -0.98 27.96
C LEU A 238 3.56 0.41 28.12
N ARG A 239 2.87 0.87 27.07
CA ARG A 239 2.25 2.20 26.95
C ARG A 239 0.78 2.06 26.60
N ASP A 240 -0.08 2.94 27.10
CA ASP A 240 -1.49 3.01 26.66
C ASP A 240 -1.66 3.85 25.37
N GLY A 241 -2.91 4.05 24.95
CA GLY A 241 -3.26 4.87 23.78
C GLY A 241 -2.84 6.34 23.88
N ASP A 242 -2.65 6.87 25.09
CA ASP A 242 -2.16 8.24 25.34
C ASP A 242 -0.61 8.28 25.41
N GLY A 243 0.07 7.14 25.24
CA GLY A 243 1.53 7.04 25.38
C GLY A 243 2.02 7.07 26.84
N ARG A 244 1.13 6.94 27.84
CA ARG A 244 1.48 6.86 29.25
C ARG A 244 1.84 5.42 29.63
N PRO A 245 2.65 5.18 30.68
CA PRO A 245 2.91 3.82 31.15
C PRO A 245 1.61 3.07 31.42
N ALA A 246 1.43 1.89 30.83
CA ALA A 246 0.20 1.12 30.99
C ALA A 246 0.02 0.52 32.41
N SER A 247 1.05 0.59 33.26
CA SER A 247 0.95 0.27 34.68
C SER A 247 0.22 1.37 35.44
N GLY A 248 -0.94 1.06 36.03
CA GLY A 248 -1.74 1.96 36.85
C GLY A 248 -3.24 1.85 36.55
N PHE A 249 -4.06 2.64 37.25
CA PHE A 249 -5.50 2.65 37.03
C PHE A 249 -5.85 2.99 35.58
N ARG A 250 -6.79 2.24 34.99
CA ARG A 250 -7.38 2.52 33.69
C ARG A 250 -8.89 2.28 33.74
N PRO A 251 -9.71 3.12 33.10
CA PRO A 251 -11.11 2.80 32.89
C PRO A 251 -11.26 1.54 32.02
N PRO A 252 -12.24 0.67 32.30
CA PRO A 252 -12.67 -0.36 31.36
C PRO A 252 -12.91 0.23 29.96
N GLY A 253 -12.45 -0.46 28.92
CA GLY A 253 -12.54 -0.01 27.54
C GLY A 253 -11.35 0.84 27.06
N SER A 254 -10.38 1.14 27.94
CA SER A 254 -9.12 1.80 27.52
C SER A 254 -8.39 0.94 26.48
N THR A 255 -7.73 1.58 25.52
CA THR A 255 -6.98 0.88 24.45
C THR A 255 -5.50 1.23 24.49
N ALA A 256 -4.69 0.38 23.84
CA ALA A 256 -3.30 0.66 23.55
C ALA A 256 -2.91 0.12 22.16
N PRO A 257 -1.98 0.76 21.44
CA PRO A 257 -1.53 0.23 20.15
C PRO A 257 -0.75 -1.06 20.35
N GLY A 258 -0.79 -1.98 19.39
CA GLY A 258 0.02 -3.20 19.42
C GLY A 258 1.51 -2.93 19.27
N TYR A 259 1.86 -1.87 18.52
CA TYR A 259 3.22 -1.45 18.28
C TYR A 259 3.44 0.03 18.65
N LEU A 260 4.61 0.28 19.20
CA LEU A 260 5.16 1.61 19.43
C LEU A 260 5.92 2.03 18.18
N THR A 261 5.44 3.12 17.58
CA THR A 261 6.03 3.71 16.39
C THR A 261 6.07 5.22 16.56
N GLU A 262 7.05 5.82 15.90
CA GLU A 262 7.20 7.26 15.78
C GLU A 262 7.47 7.60 14.32
N ARG A 263 7.14 8.83 13.91
CA ARG A 263 7.50 9.30 12.57
C ARG A 263 9.03 9.35 12.48
N PRO A 264 9.64 8.71 11.47
CA PRO A 264 11.08 8.78 11.29
C PRO A 264 11.60 10.13 10.84
N ARG A 265 12.93 10.24 10.84
CA ARG A 265 13.69 11.37 10.30
C ARG A 265 14.47 10.92 9.07
N GLY A 266 14.75 11.85 8.16
CA GLY A 266 15.49 11.60 6.92
C GLY A 266 14.67 10.81 5.89
N GLY A 267 15.37 10.23 4.90
CA GLY A 267 14.82 9.59 3.69
C GLY A 267 13.64 8.67 3.94
N ARG A 268 13.69 7.86 5.00
CA ARG A 268 12.62 6.94 5.37
C ARG A 268 11.22 7.57 5.62
N ALA A 269 11.15 8.89 5.73
CA ALA A 269 9.91 9.66 5.92
C ALA A 269 9.57 10.59 4.72
N ASP A 270 10.30 10.49 3.61
CA ASP A 270 10.19 11.38 2.45
C ASP A 270 8.84 11.23 1.76
N VAL A 271 8.27 10.04 1.79
CA VAL A 271 6.88 9.80 1.38
C VAL A 271 5.92 10.18 2.52
N SER A 272 5.33 11.36 2.39
CA SER A 272 4.19 11.75 3.24
C SER A 272 2.91 11.06 2.79
N ALA A 273 2.08 10.67 3.76
CA ALA A 273 0.84 9.93 3.52
C ALA A 273 -0.32 10.53 4.31
N ARG A 274 -1.50 10.58 3.69
CA ARG A 274 -2.78 10.87 4.34
C ARG A 274 -3.80 9.86 3.84
N SER A 275 -4.50 9.19 4.75
CA SER A 275 -5.50 8.20 4.38
C SER A 275 -6.82 8.38 5.14
N SER A 276 -7.90 7.92 4.52
CA SER A 276 -9.23 7.83 5.12
C SER A 276 -9.92 6.56 4.65
N HIS A 277 -10.71 5.95 5.53
CA HIS A 277 -11.63 4.88 5.18
C HIS A 277 -13.06 5.35 5.39
N GLU A 278 -13.81 5.50 4.30
CA GLU A 278 -15.16 6.04 4.29
C GLU A 278 -16.00 5.33 3.23
N GLY A 279 -17.22 4.92 3.59
CA GLY A 279 -18.16 4.28 2.65
C GLY A 279 -17.66 2.96 2.07
N GLY A 280 -16.89 2.17 2.84
CA GLY A 280 -16.34 0.90 2.40
C GLY A 280 -15.22 1.06 1.38
N ARG A 281 -14.39 2.11 1.53
CA ARG A 281 -13.28 2.40 0.64
C ARG A 281 -12.14 3.06 1.39
N TRP A 282 -10.91 2.66 1.07
CA TRP A 282 -9.74 3.46 1.36
C TRP A 282 -9.57 4.57 0.31
N THR A 283 -9.09 5.72 0.77
CA THR A 283 -8.46 6.76 -0.04
C THR A 283 -7.11 7.08 0.59
N LEU A 284 -6.04 6.98 -0.18
CA LEU A 284 -4.67 7.29 0.21
C LEU A 284 -4.13 8.38 -0.70
N ILE A 285 -3.59 9.45 -0.11
CA ILE A 285 -2.83 10.49 -0.81
C ILE A 285 -1.39 10.39 -0.37
N LEU A 286 -0.50 10.17 -1.34
CA LEU A 286 0.95 10.15 -1.16
C LEU A 286 1.57 11.40 -1.79
N ARG A 287 2.62 11.91 -1.16
CA ARG A 287 3.47 12.97 -1.72
C ARG A 287 4.93 12.68 -1.40
N ARG A 288 5.78 12.77 -2.42
CA ARG A 288 7.26 12.73 -2.34
C ARG A 288 7.84 13.82 -3.25
N ALA A 289 9.04 14.31 -2.95
CA ALA A 289 9.78 15.19 -3.87
C ALA A 289 10.03 14.48 -5.22
N LEU A 290 10.11 15.20 -6.34
CA LEU A 290 10.45 14.60 -7.65
C LEU A 290 11.86 14.00 -7.68
N ASP A 291 12.77 14.60 -6.92
CA ASP A 291 14.15 14.19 -6.71
C ASP A 291 14.48 14.41 -5.23
N THR A 292 14.77 13.33 -4.50
CA THR A 292 15.15 13.35 -3.08
C THR A 292 16.67 13.50 -2.90
N GLY A 293 17.44 13.26 -3.96
CA GLY A 293 18.90 13.13 -3.93
C GLY A 293 19.40 11.79 -3.39
N ASP A 294 18.52 10.86 -2.99
CA ASP A 294 18.93 9.50 -2.63
C ASP A 294 19.20 8.66 -3.91
N PRO A 295 20.36 8.00 -4.03
CA PRO A 295 20.65 7.15 -5.18
C PRO A 295 19.78 5.88 -5.27
N ARG A 296 18.98 5.56 -4.25
CA ARG A 296 18.02 4.44 -4.22
C ARG A 296 16.56 4.88 -4.40
N ASP A 297 16.34 6.15 -4.69
CA ASP A 297 15.02 6.68 -5.04
C ASP A 297 14.93 6.95 -6.54
N ILE A 298 13.76 6.69 -7.11
CA ILE A 298 13.51 7.03 -8.50
C ILE A 298 13.38 8.54 -8.65
N VAL A 299 14.09 9.13 -9.60
CA VAL A 299 13.87 10.54 -9.98
C VAL A 299 12.73 10.61 -11.00
N PHE A 300 11.63 11.28 -10.64
CA PHE A 300 10.49 11.48 -11.54
C PHE A 300 10.76 12.67 -12.46
N ARG A 301 10.84 12.42 -13.77
CA ARG A 301 11.26 13.42 -14.77
C ARG A 301 10.08 13.93 -15.60
N PRO A 302 9.62 15.18 -15.40
CA PRO A 302 8.60 15.78 -16.26
C PRO A 302 9.02 15.81 -17.73
N GLY A 303 8.09 15.43 -18.61
CA GLY A 303 8.31 15.42 -20.05
C GLY A 303 9.05 14.20 -20.60
N ASP A 304 9.46 13.24 -19.77
CA ASP A 304 10.01 11.97 -20.26
C ASP A 304 8.88 11.10 -20.86
N PRO A 305 8.88 10.84 -22.19
CA PRO A 305 7.84 10.04 -22.83
C PRO A 305 7.93 8.55 -22.45
N LEU A 306 9.07 8.06 -21.96
CA LEU A 306 9.15 6.70 -21.46
C LEU A 306 8.38 6.57 -20.15
N GLY A 307 8.45 7.56 -19.27
CA GLY A 307 7.86 7.53 -17.93
C GLY A 307 8.56 6.54 -17.00
N THR A 308 8.02 6.42 -15.79
CA THR A 308 8.51 5.52 -14.74
C THR A 308 7.59 4.31 -14.64
N ALA A 309 8.14 3.09 -14.62
CA ALA A 309 7.30 1.92 -14.42
C ALA A 309 7.00 1.71 -12.94
N PHE A 310 5.82 1.16 -12.64
CA PHE A 310 5.44 0.85 -11.27
C PHE A 310 4.67 -0.46 -11.12
N GLY A 311 4.64 -0.95 -9.89
CA GLY A 311 3.90 -2.14 -9.49
C GLY A 311 3.16 -1.85 -8.19
N LEU A 312 1.92 -2.29 -8.08
CA LEU A 312 1.05 -1.98 -6.96
C LEU A 312 0.65 -3.27 -6.23
N ALA A 313 0.72 -3.24 -4.90
CA ALA A 313 0.22 -4.30 -4.03
C ALA A 313 -0.75 -3.75 -2.99
N ILE A 314 -1.83 -4.47 -2.71
CA ILE A 314 -2.79 -4.19 -1.62
C ILE A 314 -2.78 -5.37 -0.64
N MET A 315 -2.67 -5.05 0.65
CA MET A 315 -2.87 -5.99 1.74
C MET A 315 -4.20 -5.65 2.42
N ASP A 316 -5.00 -6.67 2.67
CA ASP A 316 -6.33 -6.57 3.27
C ASP A 316 -6.35 -7.47 4.53
N HIS A 317 -6.32 -6.84 5.70
CA HIS A 317 -6.20 -7.52 7.01
C HIS A 317 -5.08 -8.57 7.08
N THR A 318 -3.90 -8.32 6.51
CA THR A 318 -2.81 -9.31 6.51
C THR A 318 -1.43 -8.69 6.28
N PRO A 319 -0.39 -9.18 6.97
CA PRO A 319 0.98 -8.74 6.72
C PRO A 319 1.73 -9.62 5.69
N VAL A 320 1.14 -10.73 5.22
CA VAL A 320 1.86 -11.77 4.46
C VAL A 320 1.31 -12.03 3.05
N ASP A 321 0.01 -11.82 2.84
CA ASP A 321 -0.63 -12.00 1.54
C ASP A 321 -0.91 -10.63 0.91
N HIS A 322 -1.02 -10.56 -0.42
CA HIS A 322 -1.36 -9.32 -1.10
C HIS A 322 -1.98 -9.57 -2.48
N TYR A 323 -2.84 -8.64 -2.89
CA TYR A 323 -3.22 -8.49 -4.29
C TYR A 323 -2.13 -7.70 -5.02
N ALA A 324 -1.65 -8.18 -6.16
CA ALA A 324 -0.61 -7.49 -6.93
C ALA A 324 -1.08 -7.10 -8.34
N SER A 325 -0.57 -6.00 -8.88
CA SER A 325 -0.75 -5.64 -10.29
C SER A 325 -0.01 -6.62 -11.18
N THR A 326 -0.67 -7.08 -12.24
CA THR A 326 -0.14 -8.11 -13.15
C THR A 326 0.28 -7.57 -14.51
N LEU A 327 -0.11 -6.33 -14.81
CA LEU A 327 0.20 -5.67 -16.08
C LEU A 327 1.34 -4.67 -15.88
N GLU A 328 1.96 -4.26 -16.99
CA GLU A 328 2.89 -3.15 -17.01
C GLU A 328 2.12 -1.86 -16.70
N GLU A 329 2.52 -1.16 -15.65
CA GLU A 329 1.95 0.14 -15.30
C GLU A 329 3.02 1.21 -15.41
N ILE A 330 2.66 2.35 -16.00
CA ILE A 330 3.60 3.44 -16.28
C ILE A 330 3.00 4.76 -15.80
N LEU A 331 3.78 5.50 -15.03
CA LEU A 331 3.53 6.89 -14.68
C LEU A 331 4.26 7.80 -15.66
N VAL A 332 3.53 8.73 -16.28
CA VAL A 332 4.09 9.79 -17.13
C VAL A 332 3.77 11.15 -16.53
N LEU A 333 4.80 11.93 -16.23
CA LEU A 333 4.64 13.34 -15.91
C LEU A 333 4.62 14.10 -17.22
N LEU A 334 3.47 14.68 -17.57
CA LEU A 334 3.36 15.47 -18.80
C LEU A 334 4.29 16.69 -18.71
N PRO A 335 4.80 17.22 -19.83
CA PRO A 335 5.55 18.47 -19.79
C PRO A 335 4.67 19.59 -19.21
N GLY A 336 5.28 20.45 -18.38
CA GLY A 336 4.63 21.68 -17.95
C GLY A 336 4.50 22.65 -19.12
N GLU A 337 3.33 23.28 -19.26
CA GLU A 337 3.16 24.41 -20.18
C GLU A 337 3.96 25.65 -19.74
#